data_AF-A0A7S0Q5I6-F1
#
_entry.id   AF-A0A7S0Q5I6-F1
#
_cell.length_a   1.000
_cell.length_b   1.000
_cell.length_c   1.000
_cell.angle_alpha   90.00
_cell.angle_beta   90.00
_cell.angle_gamma   90.00
#
_symmetry.space_group_name_H-M   'P 1'
#
loop_
_entity.id
_entity.type
_entity.pdbx_description
1 polymer ?
#
loop_
_entity_poly.entity_id
_entity_poly.type
_entity_poly.pdbx_seq_one_letter_code
_entity_poly.pdbx_strand_id
1 'polypeptide(L)'
;FALGGAAAMLGGICRMTISITVIVVESTTSLSDLLPIALVIMTAKIVADSFNEGIYDMHIELKRYPVLHEQLPKRRERLQAKHIMASEVKTVAETEQVG
;
A
#
# COMPACT_ATOMS: atom_id res chain seq x y z
N PHE A 1 27.25 -5.02 5.79
CA PHE A 1 26.58 -6.14 5.08
C PHE A 1 25.35 -6.68 5.80
N ALA A 2 25.44 -7.06 7.09
CA ALA A 2 24.28 -7.58 7.85
C ALA A 2 23.08 -6.59 7.88
N LEU A 3 23.34 -5.30 8.12
CA LEU A 3 22.31 -4.25 8.13
C LEU A 3 21.55 -4.17 6.80
N GLY A 4 22.25 -4.17 5.67
CA GLY A 4 21.65 -4.13 4.34
C GLY A 4 20.79 -5.36 4.07
N GLY A 5 21.23 -6.55 4.49
CA GLY A 5 20.45 -7.79 4.37
C GLY A 5 19.17 -7.77 5.22
N ALA A 6 19.26 -7.30 6.47
CA ALA A 6 18.10 -7.13 7.35
C ALA A 6 17.11 -6.11 6.77
N ALA A 7 17.62 -4.97 6.26
CA ALA A 7 16.80 -3.95 5.60
C ALA A 7 16.13 -4.50 4.32
N ALA A 8 16.84 -5.30 3.52
CA ALA A 8 16.30 -5.97 2.34
C ALA A 8 15.12 -6.90 2.70
N MET A 9 15.28 -7.70 3.76
CA MET A 9 14.25 -8.60 4.24
C MET A 9 13.01 -7.83 4.71
N LEU A 10 13.19 -6.80 5.53
CA LEU A 10 12.07 -5.97 6.02
C LEU A 10 11.36 -5.25 4.87
N GLY A 11 12.11 -4.67 3.93
CA GLY A 11 11.57 -4.01 2.74
C GLY A 11 10.82 -4.98 1.82
N GLY A 12 11.33 -6.20 1.64
CA GLY A 12 10.71 -7.23 0.81
C GLY A 12 9.41 -7.81 1.41
N ILE A 13 9.34 -7.99 2.74
CA ILE A 13 8.15 -8.52 3.43
C ILE A 13 7.04 -7.46 3.51
N CYS A 14 7.38 -6.25 3.96
CA CYS A 14 6.42 -5.20 4.23
C CYS A 14 6.06 -4.36 3.00
N ARG A 15 6.87 -4.39 1.92
CA ARG A 15 6.74 -3.55 0.72
C ARG A 15 6.77 -2.04 0.95
N MET A 16 7.24 -1.61 2.12
CA MET A 16 7.45 -0.21 2.46
C MET A 16 8.90 0.19 2.12
N THR A 17 9.08 1.08 1.14
CA THR A 17 10.44 1.48 0.70
C THR A 17 10.95 2.73 1.38
N ILE A 18 10.24 3.86 1.23
CA ILE A 18 10.71 5.17 1.69
C ILE A 18 10.79 5.19 3.22
N SER A 19 9.72 4.77 3.90
CA SER A 19 9.67 4.80 5.37
C SER A 19 10.73 3.90 6.02
N ILE A 20 10.92 2.67 5.53
CA ILE A 20 11.94 1.75 6.10
C ILE A 20 13.35 2.29 5.85
N THR A 21 13.61 2.82 4.66
CA THR A 21 14.91 3.44 4.34
C THR A 21 15.23 4.57 5.34
N VAL A 22 14.27 5.46 5.58
CA VAL A 22 14.46 6.58 6.53
C VAL A 22 14.65 6.08 7.95
N ILE A 23 13.86 5.10 8.42
CA ILE A 23 13.99 4.54 9.77
C ILE A 23 15.38 3.93 9.98
N VAL A 24 15.89 3.16 9.01
CA VAL A 24 17.21 2.51 9.11
C VAL A 24 18.34 3.54 9.08
N VAL A 25 18.25 4.55 8.22
CA VAL A 25 19.25 5.62 8.11
C VAL A 25 19.29 6.46 9.38
N GLU A 26 18.12 6.83 9.92
CA GLU A 26 18.01 7.57 11.18
C GLU A 26 18.60 6.77 12.35
N SER A 27 18.25 5.47 12.43
CA SER A 27 18.76 4.57 13.47
C SER A 27 20.28 4.35 13.41
N THR A 28 20.87 4.50 12.22
CA THR A 28 22.33 4.38 12.01
C THR A 28 23.04 5.73 12.12
N THR A 29 22.28 6.84 12.20
CA THR A 29 22.77 8.23 12.27
C THR A 29 23.80 8.53 11.15
N SER A 30 23.65 7.87 10.00
CA SER A 30 24.63 7.87 8.91
C SER A 30 23.92 8.11 7.58
N LEU A 31 23.77 9.38 7.20
CA LEU A 31 23.11 9.79 5.95
C LEU A 31 23.85 9.35 4.69
N SER A 32 25.16 9.10 4.79
CA SER A 32 25.99 8.62 3.68
C SER A 32 25.54 7.24 3.16
N ASP A 33 24.92 6.42 4.00
CA ASP A 33 24.44 5.08 3.66
C ASP A 33 23.02 5.07 3.06
N LEU A 34 22.40 6.24 2.87
CA LEU A 34 21.04 6.36 2.33
C LEU A 34 20.90 5.73 0.94
N LEU A 35 21.78 6.10 0.01
CA LEU A 35 21.74 5.61 -1.37
C LEU A 35 21.91 4.09 -1.47
N PRO A 36 22.94 3.46 -0.86
CA PRO A 36 23.10 2.00 -0.95
C PRO A 36 21.96 1.24 -0.26
N ILE A 37 21.45 1.71 0.88
CA ILE A 37 20.31 1.06 1.57
C ILE A 37 19.03 1.16 0.74
N ALA A 38 18.76 2.33 0.14
CA ALA A 38 17.62 2.51 -0.75
C ALA A 38 17.68 1.57 -1.96
N LEU A 39 18.87 1.39 -2.57
CA LEU A 39 19.05 0.50 -3.71
C LEU A 39 18.79 -0.97 -3.35
N VAL A 40 19.28 -1.41 -2.19
CA VAL A 40 19.05 -2.77 -1.69
C VAL A 40 17.57 -3.01 -1.40
N ILE A 41 16.88 -2.07 -0.76
CA ILE A 41 15.44 -2.17 -0.50
C ILE A 41 14.63 -2.14 -1.80
N MET A 42 15.00 -1.29 -2.77
CA MET A 42 14.33 -1.22 -4.07
C MET A 42 14.45 -2.52 -4.87
N THR A 43 15.64 -3.10 -4.94
CA THR A 43 15.85 -4.38 -5.63
C THR A 43 15.07 -5.51 -4.94
N ALA A 44 15.08 -5.56 -3.60
CA ALA A 44 14.26 -6.49 -2.84
C ALA A 44 12.76 -6.34 -3.12
N LYS A 45 12.25 -5.10 -3.17
CA LYS A 45 10.85 -4.81 -3.48
C LYS A 45 10.46 -5.30 -4.88
N ILE A 46 11.25 -4.98 -5.91
CA ILE A 46 10.96 -5.37 -7.31
C ILE A 46 10.89 -6.89 -7.44
N VAL A 47 11.86 -7.59 -6.85
CA VAL A 47 11.87 -9.05 -6.85
C VAL A 47 10.63 -9.58 -6.13
N ALA A 48 10.33 -9.07 -4.94
CA ALA A 48 9.20 -9.53 -4.16
C ALA A 48 7.84 -9.23 -4.85
N ASP A 49 7.67 -8.05 -5.48
CA ASP A 49 6.49 -7.67 -6.27
C ASP A 49 6.23 -8.63 -7.44
N SER A 50 7.26 -9.29 -7.94
CA SER A 50 7.12 -10.29 -9.01
C SER A 50 6.57 -11.63 -8.50
N PHE A 51 6.70 -11.93 -7.21
CA PHE A 51 6.27 -13.21 -6.63
C PHE A 51 4.97 -13.11 -5.84
N ASN A 52 4.78 -12.05 -5.06
CA ASN A 52 3.67 -11.97 -4.10
C ASN A 52 3.30 -10.52 -3.75
N GLU A 53 2.22 -10.31 -3.02
CA GLU A 53 1.89 -9.02 -2.39
C GLU A 53 2.58 -8.85 -1.03
N GLY A 54 2.55 -7.62 -0.48
CA GLY A 54 3.07 -7.35 0.86
C GLY A 54 2.26 -8.06 1.94
N ILE A 55 2.90 -8.35 3.08
CA ILE A 55 2.21 -9.06 4.18
C ILE A 55 0.96 -8.32 4.66
N TYR A 56 0.99 -6.98 4.65
CA TYR A 56 -0.14 -6.15 5.08
C TYR A 56 -1.31 -6.27 4.10
N ASP A 57 -1.05 -6.17 2.80
CA ASP A 57 -2.08 -6.28 1.75
C ASP A 57 -2.72 -7.67 1.75
N MET A 58 -1.90 -8.72 1.91
CA MET A 58 -2.38 -10.09 2.02
C MET A 58 -3.31 -10.31 3.22
N HIS A 59 -3.00 -9.72 4.38
CA HIS A 59 -3.86 -9.83 5.56
C HIS A 59 -5.16 -9.05 5.41
N ILE A 60 -5.13 -7.91 4.70
CA ILE A 60 -6.32 -7.12 4.37
C ILE A 60 -7.24 -7.93 3.45
N GLU A 61 -6.69 -8.58 2.43
CA GLU A 61 -7.45 -9.42 1.51
C GLU A 61 -8.08 -10.61 2.24
N LEU A 62 -7.30 -11.30 3.09
CA LEU A 62 -7.78 -12.43 3.87
C LEU A 62 -8.94 -12.06 4.80
N LYS A 63 -8.88 -10.87 5.42
CA LYS A 63 -9.94 -10.36 6.32
C LYS A 63 -11.11 -9.69 5.59
N ARG A 64 -11.06 -9.56 4.26
CA ARG A 64 -12.10 -8.92 3.43
C ARG A 64 -12.42 -7.49 3.84
N TYR A 65 -11.43 -6.73 4.31
CA TYR A 65 -11.66 -5.31 4.62
C TYR A 65 -11.77 -4.48 3.33
N PRO A 66 -12.78 -3.58 3.21
CA PRO A 66 -12.92 -2.72 2.04
C PRO A 66 -11.92 -1.55 2.11
N VAL A 67 -10.66 -1.83 1.79
CA VAL A 67 -9.59 -0.82 1.72
C VAL A 67 -9.47 -0.26 0.29
N LEU A 68 -9.41 1.06 0.19
CA LEU A 68 -9.20 1.74 -1.08
C LEU A 68 -7.69 1.89 -1.34
N HIS A 69 -7.24 1.40 -2.48
CA HIS A 69 -5.87 1.57 -2.94
C HIS A 69 -5.71 2.95 -3.60
N GLU A 70 -4.51 3.52 -3.53
CA GLU A 70 -4.21 4.85 -4.09
C GLU A 70 -4.45 4.92 -5.60
N GLN A 71 -4.17 3.82 -6.31
CA GLN A 71 -4.32 3.72 -7.75
C GLN A 71 -5.49 2.83 -8.12
N LEU A 72 -6.30 3.30 -9.08
CA LEU A 72 -7.33 2.47 -9.69
C LEU A 72 -6.66 1.34 -10.50
N PRO A 73 -7.22 0.12 -10.50
CA PRO A 73 -6.75 -0.93 -11.40
C PRO A 73 -6.81 -0.41 -12.84
N LYS A 74 -5.74 -0.58 -13.63
CA LYS A 74 -5.65 -0.10 -15.02
C LYS A 74 -6.84 -0.50 -15.91
N ARG A 75 -7.51 -1.61 -15.58
CA ARG A 75 -8.71 -2.11 -16.28
C ARG A 75 -9.99 -1.31 -15.99
N ARG A 76 -10.01 -0.52 -14.90
CA ARG A 76 -11.19 0.20 -14.39
C ARG A 76 -11.18 1.72 -14.69
N GLU A 77 -10.16 2.23 -15.38
CA GLU A 77 -10.06 3.65 -15.74
C GLU A 77 -11.23 4.14 -16.60
N ARG A 78 -11.90 3.25 -17.33
CA ARG A 78 -13.07 3.57 -18.16
C ARG A 78 -14.42 3.45 -17.42
N LEU A 79 -14.43 3.08 -16.14
CA LEU A 79 -15.66 3.01 -15.36
C LEU A 79 -16.12 4.43 -15.02
N GLN A 80 -17.40 4.71 -15.31
CA GLN A 80 -18.05 5.96 -14.93
C GLN A 80 -18.74 5.80 -13.58
N ALA A 81 -18.97 6.91 -12.87
CA ALA A 81 -19.65 6.91 -11.57
C ALA A 81 -21.00 6.17 -11.62
N LYS A 82 -21.74 6.31 -12.73
CA LYS A 82 -23.03 5.61 -12.95
C LYS A 82 -22.94 4.08 -12.93
N HIS A 83 -21.76 3.50 -13.16
CA HIS A 83 -21.56 2.05 -13.14
C HIS A 83 -21.24 1.51 -11.74
N ILE A 84 -20.90 2.38 -10.78
CA ILE A 84 -20.44 2.00 -9.44
C ILE A 84 -21.42 2.48 -8.36
N MET A 85 -22.06 3.64 -8.57
CA MET A 85 -23.04 4.18 -7.62
C MET A 85 -24.23 3.24 -7.44
N ALA A 86 -24.78 3.19 -6.22
CA ALA A 86 -26.03 2.49 -5.98
C ALA A 86 -27.18 3.18 -6.74
N SER A 87 -27.92 2.42 -7.54
CA SER A 87 -29.02 2.95 -8.37
C SER A 87 -30.22 3.38 -7.55
N GLU A 88 -30.52 2.65 -6.47
CA GLU A 88 -31.63 2.95 -5.56
C GLU A 88 -31.09 3.72 -4.36
N VAL A 89 -31.34 5.04 -4.35
CA VAL A 89 -31.00 5.91 -3.23
C VAL A 89 -32.24 6.14 -2.38
N LYS A 90 -32.13 5.89 -1.07
CA LYS A 90 -33.16 6.31 -0.12
C LYS A 90 -32.97 7.79 0.17
N THR A 91 -33.93 8.61 -0.22
CA THR A 91 -33.94 10.05 0.04
C THR A 91 -35.01 10.38 1.07
N VAL A 92 -34.65 11.18 2.07
CA VAL A 92 -35.61 11.78 2.99
C VAL A 92 -35.91 13.20 2.52
N ALA A 93 -37.19 13.60 2.51
CA ALA A 93 -37.59 14.96 2.17
C ALA A 93 -37.38 15.90 3.38
N GLU A 94 -37.23 17.20 3.13
CA GLU A 94 -37.03 18.22 4.18
C GLU A 94 -38.12 18.18 5.28
N THR A 95 -39.32 17.74 4.92
CA THR A 95 -40.39 17.39 5.86
C THR A 95 -40.91 15.98 5.55
N GLU A 96 -40.69 15.04 6.48
CA GLU A 96 -41.19 13.67 6.39
C GLU A 96 -42.09 13.39 7.61
N GLN A 97 -43.24 12.76 7.39
CA GLN A 97 -44.11 12.33 8.49
C GLN A 97 -43.52 11.09 9.14
N VAL A 98 -43.23 11.18 10.43
CA VAL A 98 -42.77 10.06 11.26
C VAL A 98 -43.91 9.05 11.44
N GLY A 99 -43.66 7.82 10.98
CA GLY A 99 -44.42 6.63 11.37
C GLY A 99 -43.92 6.06 12.68
#